data_AF-A0A521ZJQ8-F1
#
_entry.id   AF-A0A521ZJQ8-F1
#
_cell.length_a   1.000
_cell.length_b   1.000
_cell.length_c   1.000
_cell.angle_alpha   90.00
_cell.angle_beta   90.00
_cell.angle_gamma   90.00
#
_symmetry.space_group_name_H-M   'P 1'
#
loop_
_entity.id
_entity.type
_entity.pdbx_description
1 polymer ?
#
loop_
_entity_poly.entity_id
_entity_poly.type
_entity_poly.pdbx_seq_one_letter_code
_entity_poly.pdbx_strand_id
1 'polypeptide(L)' 'MARITVEDCLQKIPNRFQLVLAATYRARMLSQGHTPKIESRNKPGVTALREIAAGQVGLEMLRKVPT' A
#
# COMPACT_ATOMS: atom_id res chain seq x y z
N MET A 1 -7.12 15.21 -7.36
CA MET A 1 -7.26 14.72 -5.97
C MET A 1 -7.64 13.25 -6.07
N ALA A 2 -6.73 12.34 -5.70
CA ALA A 2 -6.92 10.91 -5.94
C ALA A 2 -8.12 10.39 -5.14
N ARG A 3 -9.19 10.04 -5.85
CA ARG A 3 -10.41 9.43 -5.29
C ARG A 3 -10.13 7.94 -5.06
N ILE A 4 -9.27 7.63 -4.10
CA ILE A 4 -9.10 6.27 -3.56
C ILE A 4 -9.85 6.24 -2.23
N THR A 5 -10.78 5.29 -2.06
CA THR A 5 -11.46 5.13 -0.78
C THR A 5 -10.81 4.01 0.01
N VAL A 6 -10.92 4.09 1.34
CA VAL A 6 -10.39 3.06 2.23
C VAL A 6 -11.16 1.75 2.04
N GLU A 7 -12.40 1.82 1.55
CA GLU A 7 -13.27 0.68 1.27
C GLU A 7 -12.66 -0.26 0.22
N ASP A 8 -12.10 0.29 -0.87
CA ASP A 8 -11.41 -0.51 -1.89
C ASP A 8 -10.22 -1.29 -1.32
N CYS A 9 -9.51 -0.69 -0.36
CA CYS A 9 -8.38 -1.32 0.31
C CYS A 9 -8.85 -2.42 1.29
N LEU A 10 -9.98 -2.19 1.96
CA LEU A 10 -10.55 -3.14 2.93
C LEU A 10 -11.11 -4.40 2.26
N GLN A 11 -11.55 -4.31 1.00
CA GLN A 11 -11.90 -5.49 0.19
C GLN A 11 -10.71 -6.44 0.00
N LYS A 12 -9.47 -5.92 0.04
CA LYS A 12 -8.24 -6.71 -0.12
C LYS A 12 -7.64 -7.14 1.21
N ILE A 13 -7.65 -6.25 2.19
CA ILE A 13 -7.14 -6.49 3.53
C ILE A 13 -8.25 -6.10 4.54
N PRO A 14 -9.04 -7.06 5.05
CA PRO A 14 -10.18 -6.75 5.91
C PRO A 14 -9.77 -6.17 7.27
N ASN A 15 -8.55 -6.47 7.73
CA ASN A 15 -8.01 -5.95 8.97
C ASN A 15 -7.36 -4.57 8.76
N ARG A 16 -7.94 -3.54 9.39
CA ARG A 16 -7.49 -2.15 9.30
C ARG A 16 -6.06 -1.94 9.82
N PHE A 17 -5.65 -2.64 10.87
CA PHE A 17 -4.29 -2.53 11.42
C PHE A 17 -3.26 -3.12 10.46
N GLN A 18 -3.57 -4.30 9.91
CA GLN A 18 -2.71 -4.94 8.90
C GLN A 18 -2.63 -4.13 7.62
N LEU A 19 -3.74 -3.51 7.20
CA LEU A 19 -3.77 -2.59 6.07
C LEU A 19 -2.82 -1.41 6.29
N VAL A 20 -2.91 -0.73 7.44
CA VAL A 20 -2.06 0.42 7.76
C VAL A 20 -0.58 0.01 7.80
N LEU A 21 -0.25 -1.13 8.42
CA LEU A 21 1.12 -1.62 8.48
C LEU A 21 1.67 -1.96 7.09
N ALA A 22 0.90 -2.68 6.26
CA ALA A 22 1.30 -3.04 4.91
C ALA A 22 1.48 -1.81 4.02
N ALA A 23 0.55 -0.85 4.10
CA ALA A 23 0.63 0.41 3.38
C ALA A 23 1.84 1.25 3.82
N THR A 24 2.12 1.32 5.12
CA THR A 24 3.27 2.07 5.67
C THR A 24 4.59 1.46 5.21
N TYR A 25 4.71 0.14 5.28
CA TYR A 25 5.92 -0.56 4.84
C TYR A 25 6.14 -0.36 3.34
N ARG A 26 5.09 -0.51 2.53
CA ARG A 26 5.18 -0.26 1.09
C ARG A 26 5.51 1.20 0.77
N ALA A 27 4.89 2.15 1.46
CA ALA A 27 5.18 3.57 1.29
C ALA A 27 6.65 3.89 1.59
N ARG A 28 7.23 3.25 2.61
CA ARG A 28 8.66 3.39 2.94
C ARG A 28 9.56 2.87 1.81
N MET A 29 9.23 1.72 1.22
CA MET A 29 9.95 1.21 0.04
C MET A 29 9.87 2.19 -1.14
N LEU A 30 8.68 2.74 -1.41
CA LEU A 30 8.52 3.74 -2.47
C LEU A 30 9.35 5.00 -2.18
N SER A 31 9.40 5.44 -0.91
CA SER A 31 10.28 6.55 -0.50
C SER A 31 11.76 6.24 -0.63
N GLN A 32 12.16 4.97 -0.52
CA GLN A 32 13.55 4.52 -0.74
C GLN A 32 13.93 4.40 -2.23
N GLY A 33 13.00 4.71 -3.15
CA GLY A 33 13.24 4.67 -4.60
C GLY A 33 12.90 3.33 -5.26
N HIS A 34 12.20 2.42 -4.55
CA HIS A 34 11.67 1.22 -5.20
C HIS A 34 10.64 1.57 -6.27
N THR A 35 10.64 0.81 -7.36
CA THR A 35 9.74 1.03 -8.49
C THR A 35 8.27 0.89 -8.06
N PRO A 36 7.43 1.92 -8.30
CA PRO A 36 6.00 1.80 -8.11
C PRO A 36 5.41 0.86 -9.17
N LYS A 37 4.52 -0.03 -8.75
CA LYS A 37 3.75 -0.93 -9.65
C LYS A 37 2.62 -0.16 -10.34
N ILE A 38 2.22 0.97 -9.79
CA ILE A 38 1.21 1.86 -10.37
C ILE A 38 1.80 3.26 -10.50
N GLU A 39 1.75 3.80 -11.70
CA GLU A 39 2.10 5.20 -11.93
C GLU A 39 1.15 6.13 -11.17
N SER A 40 1.73 6.93 -10.29
CA SER A 40 0.98 7.82 -9.42
C SER A 40 1.87 9.02 -9.10
N ARG A 41 1.36 10.22 -9.41
CA ARG A 41 2.00 11.49 -9.06
C ARG A 41 1.74 11.90 -7.60
N ASN A 42 1.21 10.99 -6.78
CA ASN A 42 0.86 11.26 -5.39
C ASN A 42 1.99 10.89 -4.43
N LYS A 43 1.87 11.34 -3.18
CA LYS A 43 2.75 10.93 -2.08
C LYS A 43 2.82 9.39 -1.97
N PRO A 44 3.95 8.82 -1.54
CA PRO A 44 4.17 7.38 -1.48
C PRO A 44 3.11 6.61 -0.68
N GLY A 45 2.55 7.21 0.37
CA GLY A 45 1.43 6.62 1.12
C GLY A 45 0.17 6.40 0.26
N VAL A 46 -0.21 7.38 -0.55
CA VAL A 46 -1.37 7.27 -1.45
C VAL A 46 -1.08 6.28 -2.56
N THR A 47 0.14 6.27 -3.10
CA THR A 47 0.54 5.30 -4.12
C THR A 47 0.51 3.87 -3.58
N ALA A 48 0.98 3.63 -2.34
CA ALA A 48 0.89 2.33 -1.68
C ALA A 48 -0.57 1.88 -1.48
N LEU A 49 -1.46 2.76 -1.03
CA LEU A 49 -2.89 2.42 -0.89
C LEU A 49 -3.53 2.10 -2.25
N ARG A 50 -3.15 2.79 -3.32
CA ARG A 50 -3.62 2.48 -4.68
C ARG A 50 -3.13 1.12 -5.17
N GLU A 51 -1.87 0.77 -4.88
CA GLU A 51 -1.34 -0.56 -5.19
C GLU A 51 -2.06 -1.67 -4.42
N ILE A 52 -2.43 -1.40 -3.16
CA ILE A 52 -3.22 -2.35 -2.34
C ILE A 52 -4.63 -2.50 -2.90
N ALA A 53 -5.33 -1.41 -3.20
CA ALA A 53 -6.66 -1.45 -3.82
C ALA A 53 -6.67 -2.22 -5.16
N ALA A 54 -5.62 -2.04 -5.97
CA ALA A 54 -5.44 -2.76 -7.23
C ALA A 54 -5.02 -4.24 -7.05
N GLY A 55 -4.77 -4.71 -5.83
CA GLY A 55 -4.31 -6.06 -5.54
C GLY A 55 -2.87 -6.35 -5.97
N GLN A 56 -2.08 -5.31 -6.26
CA GLN A 56 -0.67 -5.43 -6.64
C GLN A 56 0.25 -5.62 -5.43
N VAL A 57 -0.22 -5.20 -4.25
CA VAL A 57 0.49 -5.29 -2.97
C VAL A 57 -0.52 -5.76 -1.92
N GLY A 58 -0.12 -6.66 -1.03
CA GLY A 58 -1.02 -7.21 -0.01
C GLY A 58 -0.31 -7.56 1.30
N LEU A 59 -0.86 -8.54 2.01
CA LEU A 59 -0.32 -9.04 3.29
C LEU A 59 1.10 -9.64 3.18
N GLU A 60 1.57 -9.91 1.97
CA GLU A 60 2.96 -10.33 1.71
C GLU A 60 4.00 -9.33 2.26
N MET A 61 3.64 -8.05 2.35
CA MET A 61 4.53 -7.02 2.89
C MET A 61 4.79 -7.20 4.39
N LEU A 62 3.84 -7.80 5.11
CA LEU A 62 3.97 -8.04 6.55
C LEU A 62 4.88 -9.24 6.86
N ARG A 63 5.01 -10.20 5.93
CA ARG A 63 5.94 -11.33 6.08
C ARG A 63 7.40 -10.96 5.86
N LYS A 64 7.64 -9.82 5.19
CA LYS A 64 8.99 -9.31 4.89
C LYS A 64 9.55 -8.42 5.99
N VAL A 65 8.82 -8.22 7.09
CA VAL A 65 9.35 -7.52 8.27
C VAL A 65 10.30 -8.49 8.98
N PRO A 66 11.62 -8.27 8.95
CA PRO A 66 12.52 -9.03 9.80
C PRO A 66 12.25 -8.63 11.25
N THR A 67 12.14 -9.63 12.12
CA THR A 67 12.21 -9.43 13.58
C THR A 67 13.56 -8.88 13.96
#